data_AF-K2EYF8-F1
#
_entry.id   AF-K2EYF8-F1
#
_cell.length_a   1.000
_cell.length_b   1.000
_cell.length_c   1.000
_cell.angle_alpha   90.00
_cell.angle_beta   90.00
_cell.angle_gamma   90.00
#
_symmetry.space_group_name_H-M   'P 1'
#
loop_
_entity.id
_entity.type
_entity.pdbx_description
1 polymer ?
#
loop_
_entity_poly.entity_id
_entity_poly.type
_entity_poly.pdbx_seq_one_letter_code
_entity_poly.pdbx_strand_id
1 'polypeptide(L)'
;MIESKIIAILNIFGIVLAFFSIVYAAGVVWRVEKKLDISYKLFLSAVVAYAISLFLEIFNGIGSATMELYIAITKIVFIALFLGGILMMRDLIRDMDGEK
;
A
#
# COMPACT_ATOMS: atom_id res chain seq x y z
N MET A 1 26.40 0.14 12.13
CA MET A 1 26.51 1.32 11.22
C MET A 1 26.30 0.96 9.75
N ILE A 2 26.73 -0.21 9.27
CA ILE A 2 26.44 -0.65 7.88
C ILE A 2 24.97 -1.05 7.73
N GLU A 3 24.44 -1.85 8.66
CA GLU A 3 23.04 -2.31 8.66
C GLU A 3 22.03 -1.16 8.65
N SER A 4 22.26 -0.12 9.46
CA SER A 4 21.40 1.08 9.49
C SER A 4 21.38 1.84 8.17
N LYS A 5 22.50 1.85 7.42
CA LYS A 5 22.57 2.44 6.09
C LYS A 5 21.82 1.60 5.05
N ILE A 6 21.91 0.27 5.14
CA ILE A 6 21.19 -0.64 4.25
C ILE A 6 19.68 -0.47 4.44
N ILE A 7 19.20 -0.45 5.69
CA ILE A 7 17.78 -0.23 6.01
C ILE A 7 17.30 1.12 5.44
N ALA A 8 18.08 2.19 5.61
CA ALA A 8 17.73 3.49 5.06
C ALA A 8 17.63 3.47 3.51
N ILE A 9 18.58 2.82 2.83
CA ILE A 9 18.55 2.68 1.36
C ILE A 9 17.32 1.86 0.91
N LEU A 10 17.01 0.75 1.59
CA LEU A 10 15.83 -0.06 1.28
C LEU A 10 14.54 0.73 1.47
N ASN A 11 14.44 1.54 2.52
CA ASN A 11 13.26 2.37 2.77
C ASN A 11 13.11 3.49 1.73
N ILE A 12 14.21 4.13 1.33
CA ILE A 12 14.19 5.12 0.24
C ILE A 12 13.74 4.47 -1.06
N PHE A 13 14.31 3.31 -1.41
CA PHE A 13 13.92 2.56 -2.61
C PHE A 13 12.44 2.15 -2.55
N GLY A 14 11.98 1.68 -1.40
CA GLY A 14 10.57 1.37 -1.14
C GLY A 14 9.66 2.58 -1.35
N ILE A 15 10.04 3.77 -0.88
CA ILE A 15 9.27 5.01 -1.06
C ILE A 15 9.16 5.38 -2.55
N VAL A 16 10.26 5.25 -3.30
CA VAL A 16 10.25 5.52 -4.75
C VAL A 16 9.29 4.57 -5.46
N LEU A 17 9.35 3.27 -5.17
CA LEU A 17 8.43 2.29 -5.74
C LEU A 17 6.97 2.54 -5.33
N ALA A 18 6.73 2.89 -4.07
CA ALA A 18 5.40 3.24 -3.58
C ALA A 18 4.85 4.49 -4.28
N PHE A 19 5.69 5.50 -4.52
CA PHE A 19 5.31 6.71 -5.26
C PHE A 19 4.89 6.37 -6.70
N PHE A 20 5.70 5.60 -7.44
CA PHE A 20 5.31 5.16 -8.78
C PHE A 20 4.00 4.35 -8.73
N SER A 21 3.87 3.44 -7.77
CA SER A 21 2.67 2.63 -7.59
C SER A 21 1.43 3.49 -7.32
N ILE A 22 1.55 4.55 -6.52
CA ILE A 22 0.49 5.55 -6.28
C ILE A 22 0.11 6.25 -7.58
N VAL A 23 1.09 6.74 -8.36
CA VAL A 23 0.83 7.44 -9.63
C VAL A 23 0.10 6.53 -10.62
N TYR A 24 0.55 5.30 -10.79
CA TYR A 24 -0.10 4.34 -11.69
C TYR A 24 -1.49 3.94 -11.19
N ALA A 25 -1.64 3.61 -9.91
CA ALA A 25 -2.95 3.26 -9.35
C ALA A 25 -3.95 4.42 -9.44
N ALA A 26 -3.52 5.65 -9.15
CA ALA A 26 -4.34 6.85 -9.31
C ALA A 26 -4.74 7.08 -10.77
N GLY A 27 -3.83 6.86 -11.72
CA GLY A 27 -4.12 6.93 -13.15
C GLY A 27 -5.19 5.92 -13.59
N VAL A 28 -5.18 4.72 -13.02
CA VAL A 28 -6.22 3.71 -13.26
C VAL A 28 -7.55 4.14 -12.63
N VAL A 29 -7.55 4.54 -11.36
CA VAL A 29 -8.75 5.06 -10.68
C VAL A 29 -9.41 6.20 -11.47
N TRP A 30 -8.62 7.08 -12.07
CA TRP A 30 -9.14 8.19 -12.87
C TRP A 30 -9.78 7.77 -14.21
N ARG A 31 -9.31 6.66 -14.82
CA ARG A 31 -9.79 6.20 -16.13
C ARG A 31 -10.92 5.17 -16.08
N VAL A 32 -11.03 4.43 -14.98
CA VAL A 32 -11.84 3.22 -14.92
C VAL A 32 -13.24 3.50 -14.36
N GLU A 33 -14.27 2.85 -14.92
CA GLU A 33 -15.65 2.99 -14.45
C GLU A 33 -16.09 1.94 -13.40
N LYS A 34 -16.87 2.40 -12.41
CA LYS A 34 -17.72 1.68 -11.45
C LYS A 34 -17.06 0.55 -10.64
N LYS A 35 -17.03 -0.70 -11.13
CA LYS A 35 -16.66 -1.86 -10.29
C LYS A 35 -15.14 -2.02 -10.17
N LEU A 36 -14.42 -1.83 -11.27
CA LEU A 36 -12.95 -1.90 -11.28
C LEU A 36 -12.34 -0.67 -10.56
N ASP A 37 -13.08 0.44 -10.49
CA ASP A 37 -12.73 1.66 -9.75
C ASP A 37 -12.59 1.42 -8.23
N ILE A 38 -13.50 0.66 -7.61
CA ILE A 38 -13.46 0.44 -6.16
C ILE A 38 -12.25 -0.41 -5.75
N SER A 39 -11.98 -1.51 -6.47
CA SER A 39 -10.81 -2.36 -6.21
C SER A 39 -9.50 -1.57 -6.32
N TYR A 40 -9.38 -0.73 -7.36
CA TYR A 40 -8.21 0.12 -7.55
C TYR A 40 -8.09 1.25 -6.53
N LYS A 41 -9.21 1.80 -6.02
CA LYS A 41 -9.19 2.74 -4.87
C LYS A 41 -8.68 2.08 -3.60
N LEU A 42 -9.04 0.81 -3.36
CA LEU A 42 -8.52 0.03 -2.23
C LEU A 42 -7.03 -0.23 -2.39
N PHE A 43 -6.57 -0.64 -3.58
CA PHE A 43 -5.14 -0.80 -3.86
C PHE A 43 -4.37 0.51 -3.70
N LEU A 44 -4.88 1.62 -4.24
CA LEU A 44 -4.27 2.94 -4.08
C LEU A 44 -4.14 3.31 -2.59
N SER A 45 -5.22 3.14 -1.82
CA SER A 45 -5.22 3.42 -0.38
C SER A 45 -4.24 2.50 0.37
N ALA A 46 -4.13 1.24 -0.02
CA ALA A 46 -3.15 0.31 0.54
C ALA A 46 -1.73 0.82 0.31
N VAL A 47 -1.37 1.16 -0.93
CA VAL A 47 -0.02 1.66 -1.25
C VAL A 47 0.28 2.97 -0.51
N VAL A 48 -0.71 3.86 -0.34
CA VAL A 48 -0.54 5.08 0.48
C VAL A 48 -0.25 4.72 1.94
N ALA A 49 -1.00 3.79 2.54
CA ALA A 49 -0.75 3.33 3.91
C ALA A 49 0.65 2.70 4.06
N TYR A 50 1.09 1.94 3.06
CA TYR A 50 2.44 1.37 3.04
C TYR A 50 3.51 2.46 2.92
N ALA A 51 3.34 3.45 2.04
CA ALA A 51 4.24 4.59 1.92
C ALA A 51 4.39 5.34 3.24
N ILE A 52 3.27 5.59 3.94
CA ILE A 52 3.27 6.19 5.28
C ILE A 52 4.12 5.34 6.25
N SER A 53 3.97 4.02 6.23
CA SER A 53 4.78 3.14 7.10
C SER A 53 6.28 3.28 6.84
N LEU A 54 6.71 3.41 5.58
CA LEU A 54 8.10 3.62 5.21
C LEU A 54 8.63 4.98 5.68
N PHE A 55 7.81 6.03 5.57
CA PHE A 55 8.17 7.33 6.14
C PHE A 55 8.34 7.23 7.67
N LEU A 56 7.41 6.59 8.38
CA LEU A 56 7.50 6.39 9.82
C LEU A 56 8.77 5.61 10.21
N GLU A 57 9.15 4.59 9.44
CA GLU A 57 10.38 3.82 9.67
C GLU A 57 11.65 4.67 9.52
N ILE A 58 11.70 5.58 8.53
CA ILE A 58 12.84 6.50 8.37
C ILE A 58 12.94 7.45 9.57
N PHE A 59 11.81 7.94 10.08
CA PHE A 59 11.78 8.85 11.22
C PHE A 59 11.95 8.14 12.58
N ASN A 60 11.87 6.81 12.64
CA ASN A 60 12.05 6.04 13.87
C ASN A 60 13.54 5.86 14.24
N GLY A 61 14.28 6.97 14.35
CA GLY A 61 15.73 6.96 14.58
C GLY A 61 16.20 6.43 15.94
N ILE A 62 15.27 6.19 16.89
CA ILE A 62 15.60 5.82 18.29
C ILE A 62 14.78 4.60 18.77
N GLY A 63 14.03 3.90 17.91
CA GLY A 63 13.26 2.71 18.32
C GLY A 63 12.20 3.02 19.37
N SER A 64 11.42 4.09 19.14
CA SER A 64 10.33 4.45 20.05
C SER A 64 9.19 3.43 19.94
N ALA A 65 8.79 2.83 21.07
CA ALA A 65 7.69 1.86 21.12
C ALA A 65 6.37 2.43 20.54
N THR A 66 6.12 3.74 20.73
CA THR A 66 4.96 4.42 20.14
C THR A 66 5.05 4.48 18.62
N MET A 67 6.25 4.73 18.08
CA MET A 67 6.48 4.78 16.64
C MET A 67 6.37 3.39 16.00
N GLU A 68 6.90 2.37 16.68
CA GLU A 68 6.74 0.97 16.28
C GLU A 68 5.28 0.54 16.23
N LEU A 69 4.47 0.97 17.20
CA LEU A 69 3.02 0.75 17.19
C LEU A 69 2.36 1.40 15.96
N TYR A 70 2.70 2.65 15.63
CA TYR A 70 2.14 3.31 14.43
C TYR A 70 2.59 2.64 13.13
N ILE A 71 3.84 2.17 13.04
CA ILE A 71 4.33 1.37 11.91
C ILE A 71 3.54 0.06 11.79
N ALA A 72 3.29 -0.63 12.90
CA ALA A 72 2.52 -1.87 12.90
C ALA A 72 1.06 -1.63 12.46
N ILE A 73 0.42 -0.58 12.99
CA ILE A 73 -0.96 -0.21 12.62
C ILE A 73 -1.05 0.10 11.12
N THR A 74 -0.14 0.91 10.59
CA THR A 74 -0.15 1.27 9.16
C THR A 74 0.09 0.06 8.25
N LYS A 75 0.93 -0.90 8.66
CA LYS A 75 1.11 -2.18 7.96
C LYS A 75 -0.14 -3.06 8.00
N ILE A 76 -0.85 -3.11 9.13
CA ILE A 76 -2.13 -3.84 9.24
C ILE A 76 -3.18 -3.20 8.31
N VAL A 77 -3.26 -1.87 8.29
CA VAL A 77 -4.15 -1.14 7.38
C VAL A 77 -3.81 -1.43 5.93
N PHE A 78 -2.53 -1.43 5.56
CA PHE A 78 -2.08 -1.86 4.22
C PHE A 78 -2.60 -3.27 3.88
N ILE A 79 -2.38 -4.25 4.74
CA ILE A 79 -2.80 -5.65 4.50
C ILE A 79 -4.33 -5.73 4.34
N ALA A 80 -5.09 -5.06 5.22
CA ALA A 80 -6.55 -5.08 5.17
C ALA A 80 -7.09 -4.48 3.87
N LEU A 81 -6.57 -3.32 3.46
CA LEU A 81 -6.97 -2.65 2.22
C LEU A 81 -6.55 -3.45 0.98
N PHE A 82 -5.34 -4.00 0.99
CA PHE A 82 -4.82 -4.82 -0.10
C PHE A 82 -5.66 -6.09 -0.28
N LEU A 83 -5.98 -6.78 0.82
CA LEU A 83 -6.86 -7.95 0.80
C LEU A 83 -8.26 -7.57 0.31
N GLY A 84 -8.83 -6.45 0.78
CA GLY A 84 -10.11 -5.94 0.30
C GLY A 84 -10.11 -5.71 -1.21
N GLY A 85 -9.05 -5.09 -1.74
CA GLY A 85 -8.86 -4.90 -3.19
C GLY A 85 -8.80 -6.22 -3.96
N ILE A 86 -8.09 -7.23 -3.44
CA ILE A 86 -8.03 -8.57 -4.04
C ILE A 86 -9.41 -9.23 -4.08
N LEU A 87 -10.14 -9.20 -2.97
CA LEU A 87 -11.46 -9.84 -2.88
C LEU A 87 -12.44 -9.21 -3.89
N MET A 88 -12.45 -7.88 -3.98
CA MET A 88 -13.31 -7.18 -4.94
C MET A 88 -12.88 -7.43 -6.39
N MET A 89 -11.58 -7.48 -6.67
CA MET A 89 -11.08 -7.82 -8.00
C MET A 89 -11.43 -9.27 -8.39
N ARG A 90 -11.33 -10.21 -7.43
CA ARG A 90 -11.74 -11.60 -7.63
C ARG A 90 -13.23 -11.67 -7.96
N ASP A 91 -14.07 -11.01 -7.18
CA ASP A 91 -15.52 -11.03 -7.40
C ASP A 91 -15.89 -10.39 -8.74
N LEU A 92 -15.18 -9.32 -9.16
CA LEU A 92 -15.32 -8.75 -10.49
C LEU A 92 -14.93 -9.73 -11.61
N ILE A 93 -13.83 -10.48 -11.46
CA ILE A 93 -13.42 -11.48 -12.45
C ILE A 93 -14.47 -12.58 -12.56
N ARG A 94 -15.00 -13.05 -11.43
CA ARG A 94 -16.06 -14.08 -11.41
C ARG A 94 -17.35 -13.60 -12.07
N ASP A 95 -17.74 -12.34 -11.81
CA ASP A 95 -18.85 -11.70 -12.50
C ASP A 95 -18.63 -11.63 -14.03
N MET A 96 -17.39 -11.34 -14.46
CA MET A 96 -17.03 -11.29 -15.90
C MET A 96 -17.02 -12.67 -16.55
N ASP A 97 -16.64 -13.71 -15.81
CA ASP A 97 -16.64 -15.10 -16.25
C ASP A 97 -18.05 -15.73 -16.22
N GLY A 98 -19.05 -15.01 -15.70
CA GLY A 98 -20.45 -15.46 -15.63
C GLY A 98 -20.72 -16.43 -14.48
N GLU A 99 -19.80 -16.55 -13.52
CA GLU A 99 -20.03 -17.29 -12.28
C GLU A 99 -20.95 -16.48 -11.34
N LYS A 100 -21.89 -17.17 -10.66
CA LYS A 100 -22.75 -16.58 -9.62
C LYS A 100 -22.16 -16.77 -8.24
#